data_AF-A0A944SLA9-F1
#
_entry.id   AF-A0A944SLA9-F1
#
_cell.length_a   1.000
_cell.length_b   1.000
_cell.length_c   1.000
_cell.angle_alpha   90.00
_cell.angle_beta   90.00
_cell.angle_gamma   90.00
#
_symmetry.space_group_name_H-M   'P 1'
#
loop_
_entity.id
_entity.type
_entity.pdbx_description
1 polymer ?
#
loop_
_entity_poly.entity_id
_entity_poly.type
_entity_poly.pdbx_seq_one_letter_code
_entity_poly.pdbx_strand_id
1 'polypeptide(L)'
;MKKVLANIRGVVVRGAGRGKHLGIPTMNINMQTPPELDHGIYVCRICVGDVWRTGVMHFGPVLMFEPQNITCEVHVFDFNEDVVGADVEVEAISFIRPIKKFDTVEALIDAIENDCRVARLYFHGK
;
A
#
# COMPACT_ATOMS: atom_id res chain seq x y z
N MET A 1 -16.45 -14.98 -1.48
CA MET A 1 -15.08 -14.53 -1.14
C MET A 1 -14.58 -13.62 -2.24
N LYS A 2 -13.94 -12.50 -1.92
CA LYS A 2 -13.34 -11.61 -2.94
C LYS A 2 -12.09 -12.30 -3.51
N LYS A 3 -11.90 -12.24 -4.83
CA LYS A 3 -10.75 -12.88 -5.50
C LYS A 3 -9.47 -12.13 -5.11
N VAL A 4 -8.46 -12.87 -4.65
CA VAL A 4 -7.11 -12.34 -4.41
C VAL A 4 -6.35 -12.37 -5.73
N LEU A 5 -5.71 -11.25 -6.10
CA LEU A 5 -4.89 -11.11 -7.29
C LEU A 5 -3.48 -11.64 -7.04
N ALA A 6 -2.90 -11.32 -5.88
CA ALA A 6 -1.62 -11.85 -5.42
C ALA A 6 -1.53 -11.83 -3.89
N ASN A 7 -0.69 -12.72 -3.38
CA ASN A 7 -0.32 -12.79 -1.97
C ASN A 7 1.17 -12.46 -1.84
N ILE A 8 1.51 -11.53 -0.97
CA ILE A 8 2.85 -10.98 -0.80
C ILE A 8 3.24 -11.19 0.65
N ARG A 9 4.30 -11.95 0.89
CA ARG A 9 4.90 -12.13 2.21
C ARG A 9 6.13 -11.27 2.36
N GLY A 10 6.34 -10.72 3.54
CA GLY A 10 7.46 -9.85 3.79
C GLY A 10 7.58 -9.42 5.24
N VAL A 11 8.58 -8.59 5.49
CA VAL A 11 8.82 -7.99 6.80
C VAL A 11 8.62 -6.49 6.70
N VAL A 12 7.95 -5.90 7.70
CA VAL A 12 7.82 -4.44 7.78
C VAL A 12 9.18 -3.83 8.07
N VAL A 13 9.62 -2.90 7.23
CA VAL A 13 10.89 -2.20 7.37
C VAL A 13 10.68 -0.69 7.48
N ARG A 14 11.69 0.00 8.01
CA ARG A 14 11.69 1.47 8.01
C ARG A 14 11.90 1.96 6.58
N GLY A 15 10.89 2.62 6.03
CA GLY A 15 11.02 3.38 4.78
C GLY A 15 11.59 4.78 4.99
N ALA A 16 11.54 5.59 3.94
CA ALA A 16 11.99 6.99 3.97
C ALA A 16 11.08 7.92 4.80
N GLY A 17 10.00 7.41 5.41
CA GLY A 17 9.10 8.19 6.28
C GLY A 17 8.30 9.30 5.56
N ARG A 18 8.26 9.28 4.23
CA ARG A 18 7.65 10.34 3.40
C ARG A 18 6.15 10.48 3.63
N GLY A 19 5.43 9.37 3.59
CA GLY A 19 3.98 9.36 3.78
C GLY A 19 3.54 9.98 5.11
N LYS A 20 4.32 9.79 6.18
CA LYS A 20 4.03 10.38 7.50
C LYS A 20 3.94 11.91 7.45
N HIS A 21 4.80 12.57 6.66
CA HIS A 21 4.79 14.03 6.52
C HIS A 21 3.60 14.53 5.70
N LEU A 22 3.00 13.66 4.89
CA LEU A 22 1.80 13.94 4.08
C LEU A 22 0.50 13.54 4.80
N GLY A 23 0.56 13.10 6.05
CA GLY A 23 -0.60 12.58 6.79
C GLY A 23 -1.04 11.17 6.37
N ILE A 24 -0.25 10.47 5.55
CA ILE A 24 -0.56 9.16 4.98
C ILE A 24 0.57 8.18 5.35
N PRO A 25 0.65 7.72 6.62
CA PRO A 25 1.70 6.80 7.03
C PRO A 25 1.62 5.48 6.26
N THR A 26 2.73 5.02 5.70
CA THR A 26 2.82 3.73 4.97
C THR A 26 3.76 2.76 5.68
N MET A 27 3.35 1.51 5.76
CA MET A 27 4.26 0.40 6.05
C MET A 27 5.02 0.05 4.78
N ASN A 28 6.34 -0.04 4.89
CA ASN A 28 7.19 -0.47 3.78
C ASN A 28 7.44 -1.96 3.96
N ILE A 29 7.13 -2.76 2.96
CA ILE A 29 7.24 -4.22 3.03
C ILE A 29 8.46 -4.66 2.26
N ASN A 30 9.43 -5.23 2.96
CA ASN A 30 10.52 -5.96 2.33
C ASN A 30 10.00 -7.33 1.88
N MET A 31 9.62 -7.42 0.61
CA MET A 31 9.02 -8.60 0.02
C MET A 31 10.04 -9.74 -0.02
N GLN A 32 9.62 -10.94 0.37
CA GLN A 32 10.42 -12.16 0.23
C GLN A 32 10.57 -12.57 -1.24
N THR A 33 9.49 -12.40 -2.01
CA THR A 33 9.43 -12.70 -3.43
C THR A 33 8.63 -11.61 -4.16
N PRO A 34 9.04 -11.19 -5.37
CA PRO A 34 8.26 -10.25 -6.16
C PRO A 34 6.95 -10.92 -6.64
N PRO A 35 5.79 -10.25 -6.51
CA PRO A 35 4.53 -10.77 -7.01
C PRO A 35 4.40 -10.60 -8.53
N GLU A 36 3.62 -11.47 -9.17
CA GLU A 36 3.14 -11.29 -10.54
C GLU A 36 1.97 -10.29 -10.56
N LEU A 37 2.30 -9.00 -10.41
CA LEU A 37 1.35 -7.89 -10.49
C LEU A 37 1.88 -6.80 -11.40
N ASP A 38 0.96 -6.09 -12.06
CA ASP A 38 1.29 -4.82 -12.71
C ASP A 38 1.70 -3.77 -11.67
N HIS A 39 2.49 -2.78 -12.08
CA HIS A 39 2.79 -1.65 -11.20
C HIS A 39 1.56 -0.75 -11.04
N GLY A 40 1.17 -0.45 -9.79
CA GLY A 40 0.00 0.35 -9.54
C GLY A 40 -0.43 0.46 -8.09
N ILE A 41 -1.63 1.02 -7.93
CA ILE A 41 -2.32 1.16 -6.65
C ILE A 41 -3.43 0.12 -6.59
N TYR A 42 -3.55 -0.55 -5.46
CA TYR A 42 -4.48 -1.65 -5.23
C TYR A 42 -5.27 -1.45 -3.95
N VAL A 43 -6.53 -1.87 -3.96
CA VAL A 43 -7.25 -2.26 -2.76
C VAL A 43 -6.57 -3.51 -2.20
N CYS A 44 -6.24 -3.50 -0.91
CA CYS A 44 -5.57 -4.62 -0.27
C CYS A 44 -6.12 -4.90 1.13
N ARG A 45 -5.69 -6.02 1.69
CA ARG A 45 -5.67 -6.24 3.14
C ARG A 45 -4.30 -6.78 3.55
N ILE A 46 -3.92 -6.51 4.79
CA ILE A 46 -2.66 -6.94 5.38
C ILE A 46 -2.94 -7.67 6.69
N CYS A 47 -2.25 -8.78 6.92
CA CYS A 47 -2.23 -9.49 8.19
C CYS A 47 -0.98 -9.08 8.96
N VAL A 48 -1.17 -8.59 10.18
CA VAL A 48 -0.09 -8.31 11.14
C VAL A 48 -0.39 -9.13 12.39
N GLY A 49 0.48 -10.10 12.71
CA GLY A 49 0.12 -11.18 13.63
C GLY A 49 -1.07 -11.96 13.07
N ASP A 50 -2.16 -12.07 13.84
CA ASP A 50 -3.39 -12.78 13.44
C ASP A 50 -4.55 -11.85 13.02
N VAL A 51 -4.28 -10.55 12.87
CA VAL A 51 -5.31 -9.54 12.59
C VAL A 51 -5.20 -9.03 11.16
N TRP A 52 -6.24 -9.29 10.38
CA TRP A 52 -6.41 -8.72 9.05
C TRP A 52 -6.97 -7.30 9.12
N ARG A 53 -6.31 -6.38 8.41
CA ARG A 53 -6.71 -4.97 8.28
C ARG A 53 -6.77 -4.58 6.82
N THR A 54 -7.60 -3.62 6.47
CA THR A 54 -7.77 -3.15 5.09
C THR A 54 -6.94 -1.91 4.82
N GLY A 55 -6.64 -1.66 3.56
CA GLY A 55 -5.85 -0.51 3.16
C GLY A 55 -5.71 -0.34 1.66
N VAL A 56 -4.79 0.55 1.28
CA VAL A 56 -4.32 0.71 -0.10
C VAL A 56 -2.86 0.30 -0.19
N MET A 57 -2.52 -0.44 -1.24
CA MET A 57 -1.17 -0.89 -1.52
C MET A 57 -0.65 -0.20 -2.78
N HIS A 58 0.53 0.39 -2.69
CA HIS A 58 1.36 0.76 -3.83
C HIS A 58 2.34 -0.38 -4.12
N PHE A 59 2.42 -0.81 -5.37
CA PHE A 59 3.43 -1.76 -5.84
C PHE A 59 4.10 -1.23 -7.10
N GLY A 60 5.42 -1.11 -7.09
CA GLY A 60 6.23 -0.62 -8.22
C GLY A 60 7.18 0.51 -7.83
N PRO A 61 7.77 1.24 -8.78
CA PRO A 61 8.71 2.33 -8.49
C PRO A 61 8.02 3.57 -7.93
N VAL A 62 8.70 4.29 -7.04
CA VAL A 62 8.22 5.61 -6.55
C VAL A 62 8.78 6.73 -7.42
N LEU A 63 8.11 7.03 -8.54
CA LEU A 63 8.60 7.92 -9.62
C LEU A 63 8.98 9.35 -9.22
N MET A 64 8.55 9.84 -8.06
CA MET A 64 8.91 11.17 -7.57
C MET A 64 10.27 11.21 -6.85
N PHE A 65 10.89 10.06 -6.57
CA PHE A 65 12.07 9.99 -5.73
C PHE A 65 13.09 8.98 -6.28
N GLU A 66 14.37 9.34 -6.20
CA GLU A 66 15.49 8.48 -6.58
C GLU A 66 16.11 7.81 -5.33
N PRO A 67 16.60 6.56 -5.40
CA PRO A 67 16.55 5.64 -6.55
C PRO A 67 15.16 4.99 -6.72
N GLN A 68 14.78 4.69 -7.98
CA GLN A 68 13.50 4.09 -8.35
C GLN A 68 13.43 2.56 -8.13
N ASN A 69 13.72 2.11 -6.90
CA ASN A 69 13.54 0.70 -6.54
C ASN A 69 12.04 0.32 -6.56
N ILE A 70 11.74 -0.93 -6.93
CA ILE A 70 10.39 -1.48 -6.79
C ILE A 70 10.09 -1.61 -5.29
N THR A 71 9.04 -0.93 -4.85
CA THR A 71 8.58 -0.94 -3.46
C THR A 71 7.21 -1.58 -3.35
N CYS A 72 6.93 -2.14 -2.17
CA CYS A 72 5.58 -2.45 -1.72
C CYS A 72 5.30 -1.60 -0.49
N GLU A 73 4.40 -0.63 -0.61
CA GLU A 73 4.01 0.26 0.47
C GLU A 73 2.52 0.09 0.77
N VAL A 74 2.13 -0.13 2.03
CA VAL A 74 0.74 -0.29 2.44
C VAL A 74 0.35 0.82 3.39
N HIS A 75 -0.65 1.62 3.00
CA HIS A 75 -1.35 2.50 3.93
C HIS A 75 -2.52 1.73 4.55
N VAL A 76 -2.36 1.34 5.81
CA VAL A 76 -3.36 0.59 6.58
C VAL A 76 -4.33 1.56 7.22
N PHE A 77 -5.63 1.32 7.05
CA PHE A 77 -6.64 2.17 7.65
C PHE A 77 -6.69 2.03 9.15
N ASP A 78 -6.88 3.17 9.82
CA ASP A 78 -7.17 3.26 11.25
C ASP A 78 -6.11 2.52 12.11
N PHE A 79 -4.85 2.59 11.67
CA PHE A 79 -3.70 1.91 12.27
C PHE A 79 -2.59 2.89 12.64
N ASN A 80 -2.07 2.81 13.86
CA ASN A 80 -1.06 3.74 14.38
C ASN A 80 -0.01 3.06 15.28
N GLU A 81 0.24 1.78 15.08
CA GLU A 81 1.23 1.01 15.85
C GLU A 81 2.58 0.96 15.10
N ASP A 82 3.71 0.99 15.82
CA ASP A 82 5.04 0.73 15.22
C ASP A 82 5.27 -0.78 15.20
N VAL A 83 5.22 -1.36 14.00
CA VAL A 83 5.36 -2.81 13.76
C VAL A 83 6.58 -3.15 12.92
N VAL A 84 7.60 -2.29 12.91
CA VAL A 84 8.87 -2.59 12.23
C VAL A 84 9.45 -3.91 12.73
N GLY A 85 9.86 -4.77 11.81
CA GLY A 85 10.37 -6.11 12.08
C GLY A 85 9.29 -7.20 12.12
N ALA A 86 8.00 -6.86 12.06
CA ALA A 86 6.94 -7.86 12.02
C ALA A 86 6.85 -8.56 10.66
N ASP A 87 6.69 -9.88 10.68
CA ASP A 87 6.25 -10.65 9.52
C ASP A 87 4.80 -10.31 9.17
N VAL A 88 4.54 -10.09 7.89
CA VAL A 88 3.23 -9.73 7.37
C VAL A 88 2.89 -10.47 6.09
N GLU A 89 1.59 -10.61 5.87
CA GLU A 89 1.02 -11.11 4.61
C GLU A 89 0.09 -10.05 4.03
N VAL A 90 0.35 -9.60 2.81
CA VAL A 90 -0.47 -8.63 2.08
C VAL A 90 -1.18 -9.34 0.94
N GLU A 91 -2.50 -9.17 0.86
CA GLU A 91 -3.30 -9.61 -0.26
C GLU A 91 -3.71 -8.41 -1.11
N ALA A 92 -3.28 -8.41 -2.38
CA ALA A 92 -3.79 -7.49 -3.39
C ALA A 92 -5.14 -8.02 -3.89
N ILE A 93 -6.18 -7.18 -3.86
CA ILE A 93 -7.56 -7.62 -4.14
C ILE A 93 -8.12 -7.00 -5.41
N SER A 94 -7.90 -5.70 -5.64
CA SER A 94 -8.46 -5.00 -6.80
C SER A 94 -7.55 -3.87 -7.23
N PHE A 95 -7.27 -3.77 -8.52
CA PHE A 95 -6.51 -2.67 -9.10
C PHE A 95 -7.34 -1.38 -9.10
N ILE A 96 -6.76 -0.28 -8.63
CA ILE A 96 -7.39 1.05 -8.62
C ILE A 96 -6.92 1.85 -9.84
N ARG A 97 -5.59 1.99 -10.00
CA ARG A 97 -4.99 2.81 -11.07
C ARG A 97 -3.49 2.52 -11.23
N PRO A 98 -2.90 2.84 -12.40
CA PRO A 98 -1.45 2.79 -12.57
C PRO A 98 -0.73 3.83 -11.70
N ILE A 99 0.57 3.65 -11.53
CA ILE A 99 1.45 4.65 -10.93
C ILE A 99 1.45 5.89 -11.81
N LYS A 100 1.36 7.06 -11.19
CA LYS A 100 1.29 8.35 -11.86
C LYS A 100 2.27 9.32 -11.19
N LYS A 101 2.96 10.13 -12.01
CA LYS A 101 3.68 11.31 -11.54
C LYS A 101 2.71 12.48 -11.41
N PHE A 102 2.86 13.26 -10.34
CA PHE A 102 2.07 14.47 -10.11
C PHE A 102 3.00 15.69 -10.11
N ASP A 103 2.49 16.81 -10.57
CA ASP A 103 3.25 18.06 -10.68
C ASP A 103 3.31 18.82 -9.35
N THR A 104 2.41 18.52 -8.41
CA THR A 104 2.36 19.13 -7.08
C THR A 104 2.11 18.09 -5.98
N VAL A 105 2.44 18.46 -4.74
CA VAL A 105 2.19 17.61 -3.56
C VAL A 105 0.70 17.51 -3.27
N GLU A 106 -0.06 18.57 -3.48
CA GLU A 106 -1.50 18.62 -3.28
C GLU A 106 -2.21 17.63 -4.23
N ALA A 107 -1.82 17.61 -5.51
CA ALA A 107 -2.38 16.67 -6.47
C ALA A 107 -2.05 15.19 -6.15
N LEU A 108 -0.90 14.94 -5.51
CA LEU A 108 -0.55 13.62 -4.99
C LEU A 108 -1.46 13.23 -3.82
N ILE A 109 -1.65 14.14 -2.86
CA ILE A 109 -2.50 13.91 -1.68
C ILE A 109 -3.94 13.62 -2.13
N ASP A 110 -4.51 14.46 -2.99
CA ASP A 110 -5.87 14.30 -3.52
C ASP A 110 -6.06 12.92 -4.19
N ALA A 111 -5.06 12.47 -4.95
CA ALA A 111 -5.10 11.16 -5.58
C ALA A 111 -5.09 10.02 -4.54
N ILE A 112 -4.23 10.11 -3.51
CA ILE A 112 -4.15 9.09 -2.47
C ILE A 112 -5.44 9.06 -1.63
N GLU A 113 -6.00 10.22 -1.29
CA GLU A 113 -7.29 10.30 -0.59
C GLU A 113 -8.42 9.66 -1.40
N ASN A 114 -8.44 9.90 -2.72
CA ASN A 114 -9.36 9.23 -3.61
C ASN A 114 -9.14 7.71 -3.65
N ASP A 115 -7.89 7.25 -3.71
CA ASP A 115 -7.55 5.82 -3.66
C ASP A 115 -8.06 5.18 -2.36
N CYS A 116 -7.88 5.86 -1.23
CA CYS A 116 -8.38 5.42 0.08
C CYS A 116 -9.92 5.35 0.11
N ARG A 117 -10.60 6.36 -0.46
CA ARG A 117 -12.06 6.38 -0.58
C ARG A 117 -12.57 5.21 -1.43
N VAL A 118 -11.93 4.93 -2.56
CA VAL A 118 -12.24 3.78 -3.43
C VAL A 118 -12.11 2.47 -2.65
N ALA A 119 -11.00 2.28 -1.94
CA ALA A 119 -10.77 1.07 -1.15
C ALA A 119 -11.77 0.92 0.01
N ARG A 120 -12.10 1.99 0.74
CA ARG A 120 -13.12 1.94 1.80
C ARG A 120 -14.50 1.58 1.23
N LEU A 121 -14.91 2.18 0.12
CA LEU A 121 -16.16 1.84 -0.57
C LEU A 121 -16.18 0.38 -1.04
N TYR A 122 -15.05 -0.12 -1.54
CA TYR A 122 -14.92 -1.52 -1.94
C TYR A 122 -15.24 -2.49 -0.81
N PHE A 123 -14.89 -2.16 0.44
CA PHE A 123 -15.21 -2.99 1.62
C PHE A 123 -16.58 -2.70 2.25
N HIS A 124 -17.17 -1.51 2.02
CA HIS A 124 -18.50 -1.15 2.52
C HIS A 124 -19.67 -1.57 1.61
N GLY A 125 -19.43 -1.73 0.31
CA GLY A 125 -20.43 -2.24 -0.63
C GLY A 125 -20.78 -3.70 -0.32
N LYS A 126 -21.89 -3.90 0.41
CA LYS A 126 -22.65 -5.15 0.46
C LYS A 126 -23.68 -5.15 -0.66
#